data_AF-A0A285PMF2-F1
#
_entry.id   AF-A0A285PMF2-F1
#
_cell.length_a   1.000
_cell.length_b   1.000
_cell.length_c   1.000
_cell.angle_alpha   90.00
_cell.angle_beta   90.00
_cell.angle_gamma   90.00
#
_symmetry.space_group_name_H-M   'P 1'
#
loop_
_entity.id
_entity.type
_entity.pdbx_description
1 polymer ?
#
loop_
_entity_poly.entity_id
_entity_poly.type
_entity_poly.pdbx_seq_one_letter_code
_entity_poly.pdbx_strand_id
1 'polypeptide(L)'
;MTISSEINKSGPYDGNGSATDFEFDFKISEPAHLLVLHTNGEGTETQLSGDAYQVTQDEDGTGHIILPSPLPTGEKITLLLNPPFTQLSDLPNQGAWNPKIVESALDKLTSCLLKLREEVSRSVKIKASNDLADLDDLLADIERLADASDGVKALVGVKAKLVECADNIASIQTATTSATNAANSATTALDAKTQAITAKDQSILAQTAAEAARDTALSATPITASNKGRELVGKTTEAEMRTVLGAASNSSVQVVIDALAEKATKVALNSLQNQVNNFSAGPVGSIIVWSFEVPPADYLELNGATLNRTDYPDLFATVNSAGMLQSQGSKQHTQWGNGDGSTTFSLPDWRGEHLIGWDHGRGIDTGRGMLTWQADAVKAHNHSAGSYKVPVYGGGVGNVAGAGHSNLEAYGSVQGLSGTTGAATNRVRTVAVMFLVKFR
;
A
#
# COMPACT_ATOMS: atom_id res chain seq x y z
N MET A 1 -13.70 48.74 -56.32
CA MET A 1 -13.67 47.32 -56.73
C MET A 1 -14.45 46.59 -55.67
N THR A 2 -15.55 45.96 -56.05
CA THR A 2 -16.46 45.37 -55.07
C THR A 2 -15.80 44.25 -54.27
N ILE A 3 -15.97 44.29 -52.95
CA ILE A 3 -15.58 43.21 -52.04
C ILE A 3 -16.64 42.11 -52.11
N SER A 4 -16.28 40.97 -52.68
CA SER A 4 -17.17 39.84 -52.95
C SER A 4 -16.89 38.60 -52.08
N SER A 5 -15.96 38.72 -51.14
CA SER A 5 -15.49 37.63 -50.28
C SER A 5 -15.43 38.10 -48.83
N GLU A 6 -15.60 37.15 -47.90
CA GLU A 6 -15.46 37.39 -46.46
C GLU A 6 -14.03 37.17 -45.95
N ILE A 7 -13.11 36.75 -46.82
CA ILE A 7 -11.71 36.53 -46.47
C ILE A 7 -11.07 37.86 -46.06
N ASN A 8 -10.42 37.86 -44.90
CA ASN A 8 -9.78 39.01 -44.28
C ASN A 8 -8.43 38.65 -43.62
N LYS A 9 -8.00 37.39 -43.81
CA LYS A 9 -6.78 36.79 -43.26
C LYS A 9 -6.22 35.79 -44.25
N SER A 10 -4.91 35.80 -44.42
CA SER A 10 -4.14 34.81 -45.17
C SER A 10 -2.97 34.29 -44.32
N GLY A 11 -2.69 32.99 -44.41
CA GLY A 11 -1.81 32.28 -43.48
C GLY A 11 -2.52 31.77 -42.20
N PRO A 12 -1.78 31.39 -41.15
CA PRO A 12 -0.33 31.53 -41.00
C PRO A 12 0.44 30.65 -41.99
N TYR A 13 1.37 31.25 -42.71
CA TYR A 13 2.30 30.55 -43.59
C TYR A 13 3.49 30.04 -42.78
N ASP A 14 3.78 28.75 -42.89
CA ASP A 14 4.94 28.15 -42.23
C ASP A 14 6.23 28.43 -43.00
N GLY A 15 7.25 28.91 -42.31
CA GLY A 15 8.59 29.07 -42.85
C GLY A 15 9.23 27.72 -43.18
N ASN A 16 9.88 27.65 -44.34
CA ASN A 16 10.63 26.48 -44.81
C ASN A 16 12.11 26.80 -45.08
N GLY A 17 12.57 28.02 -44.73
CA GLY A 17 13.92 28.50 -44.98
C GLY A 17 14.22 28.86 -46.44
N SER A 18 13.23 28.88 -47.33
CA SER A 18 13.41 29.17 -48.77
C SER A 18 12.36 30.10 -49.36
N ALA A 19 11.12 30.11 -48.86
CA ALA A 19 10.06 30.97 -49.33
C ALA A 19 10.26 32.43 -48.88
N THR A 20 10.18 33.36 -49.83
CA THR A 20 10.20 34.82 -49.61
C THR A 20 8.89 35.50 -49.99
N ASP A 21 8.02 34.78 -50.70
CA ASP A 21 6.79 35.32 -51.31
C ASP A 21 5.57 34.68 -50.63
N PHE A 22 4.62 35.52 -50.20
CA PHE A 22 3.41 35.09 -49.48
C PHE A 22 2.19 35.85 -50.01
N GLU A 23 1.23 35.11 -50.56
CA GLU A 23 0.00 35.65 -51.13
C GLU A 23 -1.00 36.12 -50.05
N PHE A 24 -1.84 37.09 -50.39
CA PHE A 24 -3.02 37.44 -49.62
C PHE A 24 -4.27 37.42 -50.52
N ASP A 25 -5.31 36.73 -50.04
CA ASP A 25 -6.52 36.42 -50.82
C ASP A 25 -7.67 37.43 -50.57
N PHE A 26 -7.36 38.54 -49.91
CA PHE A 26 -8.32 39.59 -49.55
C PHE A 26 -7.96 40.92 -50.22
N LYS A 27 -8.99 41.72 -50.52
CA LYS A 27 -8.79 42.97 -51.25
C LYS A 27 -8.33 44.10 -50.33
N ILE A 28 -7.21 44.74 -50.68
CA ILE A 28 -6.74 45.99 -50.05
C ILE A 28 -6.95 47.18 -50.99
N SER A 29 -7.16 48.39 -50.46
CA SER A 29 -7.31 49.60 -51.29
C SER A 29 -6.01 50.38 -51.46
N GLU A 30 -5.09 50.21 -50.51
CA GLU A 30 -3.74 50.76 -50.51
C GLU A 30 -2.83 49.77 -49.76
N PRO A 31 -1.51 49.72 -50.07
CA PRO A 31 -0.57 48.85 -49.38
C PRO A 31 -0.56 49.00 -47.85
N ALA A 32 -0.88 50.21 -47.34
CA ALA A 32 -0.96 50.49 -45.91
C ALA A 32 -2.15 49.81 -45.19
N HIS A 33 -3.14 49.31 -45.93
CA HIS A 33 -4.26 48.55 -45.38
C HIS A 33 -3.90 47.08 -45.08
N LEU A 34 -2.63 46.69 -45.19
CA LEU A 34 -2.15 45.36 -44.87
C LEU A 34 -1.40 45.36 -43.54
N LEU A 35 -1.78 44.46 -42.64
CA LEU A 35 -1.04 44.17 -41.40
C LEU A 35 -0.29 42.85 -41.57
N VAL A 36 1.03 42.89 -41.41
CA VAL A 36 1.90 41.71 -41.49
C VAL A 36 2.42 41.38 -40.10
N LEU A 37 2.13 40.16 -39.64
CA LEU A 37 2.55 39.64 -38.34
C LEU A 37 3.58 38.52 -38.56
N HIS A 38 4.68 38.59 -37.81
CA HIS A 38 5.71 37.56 -37.75
C HIS A 38 5.68 36.88 -36.39
N THR A 39 5.62 35.55 -36.38
CA THR A 39 5.70 34.71 -35.19
C THR A 39 7.03 33.97 -35.19
N ASN A 40 7.86 34.21 -34.17
CA ASN A 40 9.15 33.54 -34.03
C ASN A 40 9.02 32.07 -33.58
N GLY A 41 10.13 31.33 -33.54
CA GLY A 41 10.16 29.92 -33.11
C GLY A 41 9.75 29.66 -31.65
N GLU A 42 9.65 30.70 -30.82
CA GLU A 42 9.17 30.64 -29.44
C GLU A 42 7.66 30.98 -29.32
N GLY A 43 7.01 31.32 -30.44
CA GLY A 43 5.59 31.67 -30.49
C GLY A 43 5.28 33.14 -30.18
N THR A 44 6.28 34.02 -30.09
CA THR A 44 6.08 35.46 -29.88
C THR A 44 5.70 36.13 -31.19
N GLU A 45 4.56 36.83 -31.20
CA GLU A 45 4.03 37.55 -32.37
C GLU A 45 4.44 39.03 -32.37
N THR A 46 4.93 39.53 -33.50
CA THR A 46 5.33 40.94 -33.70
C THR A 46 4.83 41.48 -35.02
N GLN A 47 4.46 42.75 -35.07
CA GLN A 47 4.11 43.43 -36.32
C GLN A 47 5.38 43.83 -37.08
N LEU A 48 5.48 43.43 -38.34
CA LEU A 48 6.56 43.90 -39.22
C LEU A 48 6.28 45.35 -39.67
N SER A 49 7.32 46.18 -39.68
CA SER A 49 7.26 47.53 -40.22
C SER A 49 7.22 47.49 -41.76
N GLY A 50 6.71 48.56 -42.38
CA GLY A 50 6.55 48.64 -43.84
C GLY A 50 7.86 48.56 -44.64
N ASP A 51 9.03 48.73 -44.01
CA ASP A 51 10.34 48.57 -44.65
C ASP A 51 10.85 47.11 -44.63
N ALA A 52 10.20 46.23 -43.84
CA ALA A 52 10.60 44.84 -43.66
C ALA A 52 10.04 43.90 -44.74
N TYR A 53 9.13 44.38 -45.59
CA TYR A 53 8.53 43.62 -46.68
C TYR A 53 8.09 44.56 -47.81
N GLN A 54 8.01 44.05 -49.03
CA GLN A 54 7.43 44.77 -50.17
C GLN A 54 6.04 44.22 -50.45
N VAL A 55 5.08 45.08 -50.81
CA VAL A 55 3.73 44.67 -51.20
C VAL A 55 3.58 44.83 -52.69
N THR A 56 3.21 43.75 -53.37
CA THR A 56 2.78 43.77 -54.77
C THR A 56 1.28 43.57 -54.80
N GLN A 57 0.56 44.49 -55.46
CA GLN A 57 -0.89 44.43 -55.58
C GLN A 57 -1.30 44.16 -57.03
N ASP A 58 -2.20 43.20 -57.21
CA ASP A 58 -2.80 42.85 -58.49
C ASP A 58 -3.96 43.79 -58.86
N GLU A 59 -4.39 43.77 -60.13
CA GLU A 59 -5.46 44.64 -60.63
C GLU A 59 -6.80 44.46 -59.90
N ASP A 60 -7.04 43.28 -59.32
CA ASP A 60 -8.24 42.91 -58.59
C ASP A 60 -8.18 43.20 -57.07
N GLY A 61 -7.03 43.68 -56.60
CA GLY A 61 -6.79 44.17 -55.26
C GLY A 61 -6.25 43.13 -54.28
N THR A 62 -6.08 41.87 -54.71
CA THR A 62 -5.28 40.86 -54.00
C THR A 62 -3.79 41.05 -54.32
N GLY A 63 -2.92 40.14 -53.88
CA GLY A 63 -1.51 40.23 -54.23
C GLY A 63 -0.64 39.40 -53.30
N HIS A 64 0.62 39.81 -53.17
CA HIS A 64 1.59 39.12 -52.33
C HIS A 64 2.52 40.09 -51.61
N ILE A 65 3.12 39.62 -50.52
CA ILE A 65 4.25 40.27 -49.90
C ILE A 65 5.55 39.54 -50.24
N ILE A 66 6.63 40.31 -50.40
CA ILE A 66 7.98 39.80 -50.61
C ILE A 66 8.85 40.21 -49.43
N LEU A 67 9.39 39.23 -48.72
CA LEU A 67 10.38 39.44 -47.68
C LEU A 67 11.78 39.60 -48.31
N PRO A 68 12.66 40.42 -47.71
CA PRO A 68 14.05 40.55 -48.15
C PRO A 68 14.90 39.30 -47.90
N SER A 69 14.47 38.41 -46.99
CA SER A 69 15.13 37.15 -46.67
C SER A 69 14.10 36.02 -46.49
N PRO A 70 14.45 34.76 -46.82
CA PRO A 70 13.55 33.63 -46.64
C PRO A 70 13.06 33.46 -45.21
N LEU A 71 11.79 33.10 -45.02
CA LEU A 71 11.21 32.84 -43.71
C LEU A 71 11.81 31.55 -43.10
N PRO A 72 12.54 31.62 -41.96
CA PRO A 72 13.20 30.47 -41.34
C PRO A 72 12.24 29.34 -40.93
N THR A 73 12.73 28.09 -40.93
CA THR A 73 11.96 26.94 -40.47
C THR A 73 11.57 27.07 -39.00
N GLY A 74 10.28 26.93 -38.71
CA GLY A 74 9.72 27.07 -37.36
C GLY A 74 9.18 28.47 -37.05
N GLU A 75 9.36 29.44 -37.95
CA GLU A 75 8.73 30.76 -37.88
C GLU A 75 7.49 30.83 -38.77
N LYS A 76 6.59 31.77 -38.52
CA LYS A 76 5.33 31.93 -39.27
C LYS A 76 5.09 33.38 -39.66
N ILE A 77 4.36 33.58 -40.75
CA ILE A 77 3.81 34.89 -41.13
C ILE A 77 2.30 34.82 -41.29
N THR A 78 1.61 35.84 -40.77
CA THR A 78 0.16 36.02 -40.92
C THR A 78 -0.13 37.38 -41.52
N LEU A 79 -1.02 37.42 -42.51
CA LEU A 79 -1.43 38.62 -43.21
C LEU A 79 -2.88 38.94 -42.86
N LEU A 80 -3.16 40.18 -42.45
CA LEU A 80 -4.48 40.63 -42.01
C LEU A 80 -4.90 41.92 -42.71
N LEU A 81 -6.20 42.02 -43.01
CA LEU A 81 -6.82 43.24 -43.52
C LEU A 81 -6.91 44.30 -42.41
N ASN A 82 -6.31 45.47 -42.64
CA ASN A 82 -6.19 46.54 -41.64
C ASN A 82 -6.47 47.96 -42.20
N PRO A 83 -7.68 48.24 -42.73
CA PRO A 83 -8.06 49.60 -43.10
C PRO A 83 -8.24 50.51 -41.87
N PRO A 84 -7.97 51.83 -42.00
CA PRO A 84 -8.26 52.81 -40.98
C PRO A 84 -9.76 53.15 -40.94
N PHE A 85 -10.31 53.34 -39.74
CA PHE A 85 -11.69 53.76 -39.50
C PHE A 85 -11.90 55.26 -39.77
N THR A 86 -11.68 55.68 -41.02
CA THR A 86 -11.82 57.07 -41.45
C THR A 86 -12.77 57.19 -42.64
N GLN A 87 -13.59 58.25 -42.67
CA GLN A 87 -14.39 58.62 -43.82
C GLN A 87 -13.76 59.86 -44.48
N LEU A 88 -13.13 59.67 -45.63
CA LEU A 88 -12.44 60.75 -46.37
C LEU A 88 -13.29 61.31 -47.51
N SER A 89 -14.39 60.64 -47.87
CA SER A 89 -15.29 61.06 -48.93
C SER A 89 -16.39 61.97 -48.38
N ASP A 90 -16.44 63.19 -48.90
CA ASP A 90 -17.51 64.17 -48.68
C ASP A 90 -18.35 64.31 -49.96
N LEU A 91 -19.66 64.11 -49.85
CA LEU A 91 -20.59 64.15 -50.97
C LEU A 91 -21.43 65.43 -50.87
N PRO A 92 -21.09 66.50 -51.62
CA PRO A 92 -21.81 67.76 -51.55
C PRO A 92 -23.22 67.62 -52.12
N ASN A 93 -24.18 68.31 -51.49
CA ASN A 93 -25.54 68.38 -52.00
C ASN A 93 -25.57 69.03 -53.39
N GLN A 94 -26.29 68.42 -54.34
CA GLN A 94 -26.36 68.83 -55.75
C GLN A 94 -25.03 68.80 -56.53
N GLY A 95 -24.01 68.10 -56.02
CA GLY A 95 -22.76 67.84 -56.74
C GLY A 95 -22.93 66.83 -57.89
N ALA A 96 -21.92 66.76 -58.77
CA ALA A 96 -21.88 65.76 -59.83
C ALA A 96 -21.79 64.34 -59.24
N TRP A 97 -22.65 63.42 -59.71
CA TRP A 97 -22.64 62.02 -59.28
C TRP A 97 -21.42 61.29 -59.86
N ASN A 98 -20.51 60.86 -58.99
CA ASN A 98 -19.36 60.04 -59.37
C ASN A 98 -19.50 58.64 -58.74
N PRO A 99 -19.98 57.63 -59.51
CA PRO A 99 -20.15 56.27 -59.01
C PRO A 99 -18.88 55.71 -58.38
N LYS A 100 -17.70 56.04 -58.91
CA LYS A 100 -16.42 55.52 -58.40
C LYS A 100 -16.15 55.94 -56.96
N ILE A 101 -16.49 57.17 -56.58
CA ILE A 101 -16.29 57.68 -55.22
C ILE A 101 -17.22 56.95 -54.25
N VAL A 102 -18.47 56.73 -54.66
CA VAL A 102 -19.47 56.02 -53.85
C VAL A 102 -19.08 54.56 -53.65
N GLU A 103 -18.69 53.87 -54.72
CA GLU A 103 -18.21 52.48 -54.66
C GLU A 103 -16.97 52.36 -53.76
N SER A 104 -15.96 53.23 -53.92
CA SER A 104 -14.77 53.19 -53.06
C SER A 104 -15.09 53.46 -51.58
N ALA A 105 -16.07 54.31 -51.28
CA ALA A 105 -16.48 54.56 -49.90
C ALA A 105 -17.20 53.34 -49.30
N LEU A 106 -18.09 52.68 -50.06
CA LEU A 106 -18.80 51.48 -49.63
C LEU A 106 -17.87 50.26 -49.51
N ASP A 107 -16.91 50.11 -50.42
CA ASP A 107 -15.86 49.09 -50.36
C ASP A 107 -15.03 49.25 -49.08
N LYS A 108 -14.59 50.48 -48.76
CA LYS A 108 -13.84 50.75 -47.52
C LYS A 108 -14.66 50.42 -46.26
N LEU A 109 -15.93 50.78 -46.22
CA LEU A 109 -16.81 50.43 -45.11
C LEU A 109 -16.94 48.90 -44.95
N THR A 110 -17.03 48.18 -46.07
CA THR A 110 -17.06 46.72 -46.07
C THR A 110 -15.75 46.13 -45.55
N SER A 111 -14.58 46.66 -45.95
CA SER A 111 -13.28 46.26 -45.38
C SER A 111 -13.20 46.52 -43.88
N CYS A 112 -13.69 47.67 -43.40
CA CYS A 112 -13.72 47.98 -41.96
C CYS A 112 -14.60 47.01 -41.17
N LEU A 113 -15.73 46.57 -41.73
CA LEU A 113 -16.58 45.55 -41.12
C LEU A 113 -15.89 44.18 -41.07
N LEU A 114 -15.16 43.80 -42.13
CA LEU A 114 -14.37 42.56 -42.13
C LEU A 114 -13.23 42.59 -41.10
N LYS A 115 -12.58 43.74 -40.91
CA LYS A 115 -11.60 43.94 -39.83
C LYS A 115 -12.23 43.76 -38.45
N LEU A 116 -13.34 44.44 -38.17
CA LEU A 116 -14.05 44.29 -36.89
C LEU A 116 -14.51 42.85 -36.65
N ARG A 117 -14.97 42.16 -37.70
CA ARG A 117 -15.35 40.75 -37.61
C ARG A 117 -14.18 39.88 -37.18
N GLU A 118 -12.97 40.09 -37.70
CA GLU A 118 -11.78 39.34 -37.28
C GLU A 118 -11.43 39.61 -35.82
N GLU A 119 -11.41 40.89 -35.42
CA GLU A 119 -11.12 41.29 -34.04
C GLU A 119 -12.14 40.73 -33.04
N VAL A 120 -13.42 40.69 -33.40
CA VAL A 120 -14.48 40.08 -32.59
C VAL A 120 -14.44 38.55 -32.64
N SER A 121 -13.92 37.94 -33.71
CA SER A 121 -13.83 36.48 -33.80
C SER A 121 -12.71 35.89 -32.93
N ARG A 122 -11.66 36.68 -32.67
CA ARG A 122 -10.55 36.33 -31.78
C ARG A 122 -10.74 36.78 -30.32
N SER A 123 -11.90 37.32 -29.95
CA SER A 123 -12.21 37.70 -28.58
C SER A 123 -12.94 36.59 -27.80
N VAL A 124 -12.84 36.63 -26.47
CA VAL A 124 -13.63 35.78 -25.58
C VAL A 124 -15.09 36.23 -25.62
N LYS A 125 -16.03 35.29 -25.81
CA LYS A 125 -17.47 35.56 -25.90
C LYS A 125 -18.21 34.85 -24.78
N ILE A 126 -19.06 35.58 -24.07
CA ILE A 126 -20.08 35.02 -23.18
C ILE A 126 -21.41 34.88 -23.94
N LYS A 127 -22.37 34.15 -23.36
CA LYS A 127 -23.69 33.98 -24.01
C LYS A 127 -24.39 35.33 -24.11
N ALA A 128 -25.19 35.52 -25.16
CA ALA A 128 -25.91 36.78 -25.38
C ALA A 128 -26.94 37.11 -24.27
N SER A 129 -27.38 36.11 -23.49
CA SER A 129 -28.29 36.25 -22.36
C SER A 129 -27.62 36.64 -21.04
N ASN A 130 -26.28 36.64 -21.01
CA ASN A 130 -25.50 36.84 -19.79
C ASN A 130 -25.18 38.32 -19.58
N ASP A 131 -24.98 38.69 -18.33
CA ASP A 131 -24.56 40.05 -17.97
C ASP A 131 -23.04 40.18 -18.19
N LEU A 132 -22.55 41.40 -18.42
CA LEU A 132 -21.12 41.66 -18.53
C LEU A 132 -20.37 41.33 -17.23
N ALA A 133 -21.04 41.36 -16.08
CA ALA A 133 -20.47 40.88 -14.81
C ALA A 133 -20.07 39.39 -14.86
N ASP A 134 -20.74 38.55 -15.67
CA ASP A 134 -20.39 37.13 -15.83
C ASP A 134 -19.04 36.94 -16.55
N LEU A 135 -18.52 37.99 -17.22
CA LEU A 135 -17.19 37.96 -17.85
C LEU A 135 -16.08 38.09 -16.81
N ASP A 136 -16.29 38.87 -15.74
CA ASP A 136 -15.33 39.01 -14.64
C ASP A 136 -15.19 37.68 -13.89
N ASP A 137 -16.30 36.95 -13.72
CA ASP A 137 -16.30 35.60 -13.13
C ASP A 137 -15.54 34.60 -14.02
N LEU A 138 -15.76 34.64 -15.34
CA LEU A 138 -15.01 33.78 -16.29
C LEU A 138 -13.51 34.07 -16.24
N LEU A 139 -13.12 35.34 -16.12
CA LEU A 139 -11.71 35.72 -15.99
C LEU A 139 -11.11 35.18 -14.69
N ALA A 140 -11.82 35.32 -13.56
CA ALA A 140 -11.39 34.77 -12.28
C ALA A 140 -11.25 33.23 -12.31
N ASP A 141 -12.14 32.54 -13.03
CA ASP A 141 -12.04 31.09 -13.22
C ASP A 141 -10.80 30.69 -14.05
N ILE A 142 -10.48 31.46 -15.09
CA ILE A 142 -9.27 31.24 -15.90
C ILE A 142 -8.01 31.45 -15.07
N GLU A 143 -7.96 32.50 -14.24
CA GLU A 143 -6.84 32.75 -13.32
C GLU A 143 -6.69 31.61 -12.30
N ARG A 144 -7.80 31.15 -11.71
CA ARG A 144 -7.79 29.99 -10.80
C ARG A 144 -7.28 28.71 -11.48
N LEU A 145 -7.65 28.48 -12.74
CA LEU A 145 -7.16 27.34 -13.51
C LEU A 145 -5.65 27.45 -13.80
N ALA A 146 -5.15 28.66 -14.06
CA ALA A 146 -3.72 28.91 -14.25
C ALA A 146 -2.94 28.60 -12.95
N ASP A 147 -3.40 29.10 -11.81
CA ASP A 147 -2.79 28.80 -10.51
C ASP A 147 -2.82 27.30 -10.18
N ALA A 148 -3.93 26.62 -10.48
CA ALA A 148 -4.03 25.17 -10.30
C ALA A 148 -3.02 24.40 -11.17
N SER A 149 -2.76 24.86 -12.39
CA SER A 149 -1.76 24.27 -13.29
C SER A 149 -0.35 24.33 -12.69
N ASP A 150 0.02 25.43 -12.06
CA ASP A 150 1.32 25.57 -11.41
C ASP A 150 1.44 24.67 -10.16
N GLY A 151 0.36 24.53 -9.40
CA GLY A 151 0.27 23.52 -8.34
C GLY A 151 0.47 22.09 -8.85
N VAL A 152 -0.11 21.74 -10.00
CA VAL A 152 0.07 20.42 -10.63
C VAL A 152 1.52 20.21 -11.10
N LYS A 153 2.18 21.23 -11.66
CA LYS A 153 3.60 21.15 -12.04
C LYS A 153 4.49 20.91 -10.82
N ALA A 154 4.20 21.52 -9.68
CA ALA A 154 4.94 21.28 -8.44
C ALA A 154 4.84 19.81 -7.97
N LEU A 155 3.72 19.14 -8.23
CA LEU A 155 3.52 17.73 -7.89
C LEU A 155 4.46 16.78 -8.65
N VAL A 156 4.96 17.18 -9.81
CA VAL A 156 5.96 16.41 -10.59
C VAL A 156 7.25 16.21 -9.79
N GLY A 157 7.66 17.21 -8.99
CA GLY A 157 8.83 17.10 -8.11
C GLY A 157 8.62 16.12 -6.94
N VAL A 158 7.38 15.97 -6.46
CA VAL A 158 7.02 15.01 -5.41
C VAL A 158 7.12 13.57 -5.92
N LYS A 159 6.75 13.32 -7.18
CA LYS A 159 6.89 12.00 -7.82
C LYS A 159 8.34 11.50 -7.79
N ALA A 160 9.31 12.36 -8.10
CA ALA A 160 10.72 11.98 -8.08
C ALA A 160 11.19 11.57 -6.66
N LYS A 161 10.79 12.33 -5.63
CA LYS A 161 11.08 12.01 -4.22
C LYS A 161 10.44 10.70 -3.78
N LEU A 162 9.25 10.38 -4.28
CA LEU A 162 8.58 9.13 -3.97
C LEU A 162 9.33 7.91 -4.55
N VAL A 163 9.88 8.03 -5.75
CA VAL A 163 10.72 6.99 -6.37
C VAL A 163 11.99 6.78 -5.54
N GLU A 164 12.67 7.85 -5.15
CA GLU A 164 13.85 7.77 -4.28
C GLU A 164 13.53 7.11 -2.93
N CYS A 165 12.38 7.43 -2.35
CA CYS A 165 11.92 6.80 -1.12
C CYS A 165 11.67 5.30 -1.30
N ALA A 166 11.08 4.88 -2.42
CA ALA A 166 10.85 3.48 -2.75
C ALA A 166 12.18 2.71 -2.90
N ASP A 167 13.17 3.29 -3.57
CA ASP A 167 14.51 2.69 -3.72
C ASP A 167 15.23 2.56 -2.37
N ASN A 168 15.10 3.56 -1.50
CA ASN A 168 15.62 3.52 -0.13
C ASN A 168 14.96 2.41 0.70
N ILE A 169 13.63 2.24 0.59
CA ILE A 169 12.90 1.16 1.28
C ILE A 169 13.37 -0.21 0.79
N ALA A 170 13.55 -0.41 -0.51
CA ALA A 170 14.05 -1.66 -1.08
C ALA A 170 15.47 -1.99 -0.58
N SER A 171 16.32 -0.97 -0.46
CA SER A 171 17.68 -1.11 0.09
C SER A 171 17.66 -1.53 1.57
N ILE A 172 16.76 -0.95 2.37
CA ILE A 172 16.58 -1.30 3.80
C ILE A 172 16.10 -2.75 3.96
N GLN A 173 15.16 -3.20 3.12
CA GLN A 173 14.67 -4.59 3.13
C GLN A 173 15.78 -5.60 2.81
N THR A 174 16.63 -5.27 1.83
CA THR A 174 17.79 -6.10 1.45
C THR A 174 18.82 -6.19 2.58
N ALA A 175 19.10 -5.05 3.25
CA ALA A 175 19.99 -5.01 4.41
C ALA A 175 19.43 -5.84 5.58
N THR A 176 18.12 -5.78 5.83
CA THR A 176 17.45 -6.55 6.88
C THR A 176 17.57 -8.06 6.63
N THR A 177 17.33 -8.50 5.38
CA THR A 177 17.48 -9.91 4.99
C THR A 177 18.91 -10.41 5.21
N SER A 178 19.91 -9.57 4.86
CA SER A 178 21.32 -9.89 5.04
C SER A 178 21.69 -10.03 6.52
N ALA A 179 21.15 -9.16 7.38
CA ALA A 179 21.34 -9.23 8.83
C ALA A 179 20.72 -10.51 9.43
N THR A 180 19.51 -10.89 8.99
CA THR A 180 18.88 -12.16 9.40
C THR A 180 19.72 -13.37 9.00
N ASN A 181 20.24 -13.40 7.78
CA ASN A 181 21.10 -14.50 7.31
C ASN A 181 22.41 -14.59 8.09
N ALA A 182 23.01 -13.45 8.45
CA ALA A 182 24.19 -13.40 9.30
C ALA A 182 23.89 -13.93 10.71
N ALA A 183 22.74 -13.56 11.30
CA ALA A 183 22.31 -14.07 12.60
C ALA A 183 22.10 -15.60 12.59
N ASN A 184 21.43 -16.13 11.57
CA ASN A 184 21.22 -17.58 11.41
C ASN A 184 22.56 -18.34 11.24
N SER A 185 23.50 -17.74 10.51
CA SER A 185 24.85 -18.30 10.35
C SER A 185 25.62 -18.32 11.67
N ALA A 186 25.47 -17.29 12.50
CA ALA A 186 26.06 -17.23 13.83
C ALA A 186 25.48 -18.29 14.78
N THR A 187 24.16 -18.50 14.75
CA THR A 187 23.49 -19.58 15.51
C THR A 187 24.00 -20.95 15.09
N THR A 188 24.10 -21.20 13.78
CA THR A 188 24.63 -22.47 13.24
C THR A 188 26.07 -22.72 13.70
N ALA A 189 26.91 -21.68 13.73
CA ALA A 189 28.28 -21.78 14.23
C ALA A 189 28.34 -22.08 15.74
N LEU A 190 27.40 -21.53 16.53
CA LEU A 190 27.29 -21.82 17.97
C LEU A 190 26.88 -23.27 18.23
N ASP A 191 25.93 -23.80 17.45
CA ASP A 191 25.51 -25.19 17.56
C ASP A 191 26.65 -26.16 17.21
N ALA A 192 27.39 -25.87 16.14
CA ALA A 192 28.57 -26.65 15.76
C ALA A 192 29.65 -26.63 16.86
N LYS A 193 29.87 -25.49 17.51
CA LYS A 193 30.79 -25.37 18.66
C LYS A 193 30.31 -26.23 19.84
N THR A 194 29.02 -26.21 20.14
CA THR A 194 28.44 -27.03 21.22
C THR A 194 28.61 -28.52 20.94
N GLN A 195 28.35 -28.96 19.71
CA GLN A 195 28.58 -30.35 19.30
C GLN A 195 30.05 -30.78 19.43
N ALA A 196 30.99 -29.89 19.07
CA ALA A 196 32.42 -30.16 19.22
C ALA A 196 32.85 -30.30 20.69
N ILE A 197 32.27 -29.50 21.60
CA ILE A 197 32.49 -29.64 23.05
C ILE A 197 31.97 -30.99 23.53
N THR A 198 30.75 -31.38 23.16
CA THR A 198 30.19 -32.69 23.52
C THR A 198 31.06 -33.85 23.00
N ALA A 199 31.55 -33.77 21.76
CA ALA A 199 32.45 -34.78 21.20
C ALA A 199 33.78 -34.88 21.98
N LYS A 200 34.33 -33.73 22.39
CA LYS A 200 35.53 -33.67 23.24
C LYS A 200 35.28 -34.35 24.60
N ASP A 201 34.16 -34.06 25.26
CA ASP A 201 33.81 -34.65 26.55
C ASP A 201 33.65 -36.17 26.45
N GLN A 202 33.05 -36.68 25.37
CA GLN A 202 32.96 -38.12 25.12
C GLN A 202 34.33 -38.77 24.92
N SER A 203 35.27 -38.09 24.24
CA SER A 203 36.65 -38.57 24.08
C SER A 203 37.37 -38.66 25.42
N ILE A 204 37.17 -37.69 26.32
CA ILE A 204 37.76 -37.70 27.67
C ILE A 204 37.20 -38.88 28.47
N LEU A 205 35.88 -39.09 28.45
CA LEU A 205 35.26 -40.24 29.13
C LEU A 205 35.78 -41.58 28.60
N ALA A 206 35.95 -41.71 27.28
CA ALA A 206 36.52 -42.91 26.66
C ALA A 206 37.96 -43.16 27.10
N GLN A 207 38.77 -42.09 27.19
CA GLN A 207 40.14 -42.18 27.70
C GLN A 207 40.17 -42.65 29.16
N THR A 208 39.37 -42.03 30.04
CA THR A 208 39.30 -42.41 31.46
C THR A 208 38.85 -43.87 31.63
N ALA A 209 37.89 -44.32 30.82
CA ALA A 209 37.44 -45.71 30.84
C ALA A 209 38.56 -46.68 30.40
N ALA A 210 39.35 -46.32 29.38
CA ALA A 210 40.48 -47.11 28.92
C ALA A 210 41.61 -47.17 29.97
N GLU A 211 41.89 -46.06 30.64
CA GLU A 211 42.85 -46.00 31.76
C GLU A 211 42.41 -46.88 32.92
N ALA A 212 41.13 -46.82 33.32
CA ALA A 212 40.58 -47.68 34.36
C ALA A 212 40.63 -49.17 33.99
N ALA A 213 40.34 -49.51 32.72
CA ALA A 213 40.44 -50.88 32.23
C ALA A 213 41.89 -51.39 32.25
N ARG A 214 42.85 -50.56 31.83
CA ARG A 214 44.28 -50.86 31.89
C ARG A 214 44.73 -51.09 33.34
N ASP A 215 44.38 -50.22 34.25
CA ASP A 215 44.78 -50.30 35.66
C ASP A 215 44.14 -51.53 36.36
N THR A 216 42.91 -51.88 35.97
CA THR A 216 42.24 -53.13 36.39
C THR A 216 43.01 -54.36 35.87
N ALA A 217 43.45 -54.36 34.61
CA ALA A 217 44.24 -55.45 34.04
C ALA A 217 45.62 -55.58 34.69
N LEU A 218 46.23 -54.46 35.12
CA LEU A 218 47.53 -54.44 35.79
C LEU A 218 47.44 -54.89 37.26
N SER A 219 46.32 -54.58 37.93
CA SER A 219 46.06 -54.94 39.34
C SER A 219 45.44 -56.33 39.50
N ALA A 220 44.88 -56.90 38.43
CA ALA A 220 44.57 -58.31 38.38
C ALA A 220 45.85 -59.09 38.68
N THR A 221 45.86 -59.82 39.80
CA THR A 221 46.93 -60.74 40.14
C THR A 221 47.17 -61.61 38.91
N PRO A 222 48.42 -61.76 38.41
CA PRO A 222 48.67 -62.74 37.37
C PRO A 222 48.07 -64.04 37.89
N ILE A 223 47.16 -64.66 37.11
CA ILE A 223 46.66 -66.00 37.41
C ILE A 223 47.90 -66.76 37.84
N THR A 224 47.95 -67.20 39.10
CA THR A 224 49.13 -67.85 39.61
C THR A 224 49.33 -69.08 38.74
N ALA A 225 50.21 -68.96 37.74
CA ALA A 225 50.34 -69.92 36.64
C ALA A 225 50.78 -71.29 37.16
N SER A 226 51.19 -71.37 38.43
CA SER A 226 51.60 -72.60 39.08
C SER A 226 50.46 -73.52 39.53
N ASN A 227 49.19 -73.08 39.60
CA ASN A 227 48.09 -73.93 40.05
C ASN A 227 47.20 -74.46 38.91
N LYS A 228 46.67 -73.59 38.03
CA LYS A 228 45.81 -74.04 36.93
C LYS A 228 46.56 -74.84 35.85
N GLY A 229 47.80 -74.44 35.53
CA GLY A 229 48.64 -75.16 34.56
C GLY A 229 48.97 -76.59 35.01
N ARG A 230 49.12 -76.81 36.32
CA ARG A 230 49.29 -78.15 36.93
C ARG A 230 48.01 -78.98 36.90
N GLU A 231 46.86 -78.34 37.07
CA GLU A 231 45.54 -78.98 37.13
C GLU A 231 44.98 -79.34 35.73
N LEU A 232 45.53 -78.70 34.68
CA LEU A 232 45.34 -79.04 33.26
C LEU A 232 46.09 -80.32 32.87
N VAL A 233 47.25 -80.57 33.47
CA VAL A 233 48.04 -81.78 33.22
C VAL A 233 47.29 -82.99 33.78
N GLY A 234 46.68 -83.78 32.89
CA GLY A 234 45.88 -84.96 33.23
C GLY A 234 44.42 -84.90 32.80
N LYS A 235 43.94 -83.76 32.28
CA LYS A 235 42.64 -83.67 31.63
C LYS A 235 42.77 -84.05 30.16
N THR A 236 41.92 -84.96 29.69
CA THR A 236 42.03 -85.51 28.32
C THR A 236 40.84 -85.13 27.44
N THR A 237 39.80 -84.55 28.03
CA THR A 237 38.62 -84.09 27.31
C THR A 237 38.47 -82.56 27.37
N GLU A 238 37.88 -82.00 26.31
CA GLU A 238 37.67 -80.56 26.16
C GLU A 238 36.81 -79.96 27.28
N ALA A 239 35.83 -80.71 27.78
CA ALA A 239 34.93 -80.29 28.87
C ALA A 239 35.68 -80.16 30.22
N GLU A 240 36.61 -81.07 30.50
CA GLU A 240 37.41 -81.04 31.72
C GLU A 240 38.43 -79.88 31.72
N MET A 241 39.05 -79.62 30.57
CA MET A 241 39.97 -78.49 30.41
C MET A 241 39.23 -77.15 30.56
N ARG A 242 38.02 -77.01 29.97
CA ARG A 242 37.16 -75.82 30.14
C ARG A 242 36.78 -75.56 31.60
N THR A 243 36.63 -76.60 32.41
CA THR A 243 36.28 -76.46 33.84
C THR A 243 37.46 -75.91 34.66
N VAL A 244 38.68 -76.42 34.42
CA VAL A 244 39.91 -76.04 35.16
C VAL A 244 40.43 -74.66 34.79
N LEU A 245 40.35 -74.29 33.51
CA LEU A 245 40.66 -72.94 33.06
C LEU A 245 39.71 -71.90 33.70
N GLY A 246 38.59 -72.37 34.27
CA GLY A 246 37.36 -71.62 34.35
C GLY A 246 36.84 -71.47 32.93
N ALA A 247 35.57 -71.75 32.69
CA ALA A 247 34.92 -71.06 31.59
C ALA A 247 35.26 -69.59 31.84
N ALA A 248 36.02 -68.96 30.94
CA ALA A 248 36.20 -67.52 30.96
C ALA A 248 34.77 -67.02 30.92
N SER A 249 34.22 -66.73 32.10
CA SER A 249 32.83 -66.42 32.23
C SER A 249 32.72 -65.17 31.42
N ASN A 250 32.01 -65.29 30.31
CA ASN A 250 31.62 -64.19 29.46
C ASN A 250 31.00 -63.06 30.30
N SER A 251 30.74 -63.20 31.60
CA SER A 251 30.28 -62.15 32.50
C SER A 251 31.02 -60.83 32.36
N SER A 252 32.35 -60.74 32.30
CA SER A 252 33.02 -59.43 32.20
C SER A 252 32.90 -58.79 30.82
N VAL A 253 32.99 -59.58 29.74
CA VAL A 253 32.83 -59.10 28.36
C VAL A 253 31.34 -58.84 28.03
N GLN A 254 30.44 -59.69 28.50
CA GLN A 254 28.99 -59.60 28.35
C GLN A 254 28.43 -58.43 29.17
N VAL A 255 28.92 -58.17 30.38
CA VAL A 255 28.53 -56.97 31.15
C VAL A 255 28.95 -55.69 30.42
N VAL A 256 30.12 -55.69 29.75
CA VAL A 256 30.57 -54.56 28.93
C VAL A 256 29.74 -54.44 27.64
N ILE A 257 29.42 -55.55 26.97
CA ILE A 257 28.55 -55.58 25.78
C ILE A 257 27.14 -55.11 26.13
N ASP A 258 26.57 -55.56 27.25
CA ASP A 258 25.24 -55.19 27.72
C ASP A 258 25.20 -53.71 28.14
N ALA A 259 26.23 -53.22 28.83
CA ALA A 259 26.36 -51.81 29.18
C ALA A 259 26.55 -50.90 27.94
N LEU A 260 27.31 -51.35 26.94
CA LEU A 260 27.48 -50.65 25.67
C LEU A 260 26.19 -50.67 24.84
N ALA A 261 25.48 -51.80 24.81
CA ALA A 261 24.20 -51.96 24.12
C ALA A 261 23.11 -51.08 24.77
N GLU A 262 23.03 -51.07 26.11
CA GLU A 262 22.11 -50.21 26.86
C GLU A 262 22.41 -48.73 26.62
N LYS A 263 23.70 -48.33 26.61
CA LYS A 263 24.11 -46.95 26.33
C LYS A 263 23.81 -46.54 24.88
N ALA A 264 24.06 -47.41 23.91
CA ALA A 264 23.74 -47.17 22.50
C ALA A 264 22.22 -47.05 22.28
N THR A 265 21.43 -47.87 22.98
CA THR A 265 19.97 -47.85 22.91
C THR A 265 19.42 -46.57 23.55
N LYS A 266 19.97 -46.10 24.67
CA LYS A 266 19.61 -44.80 25.30
C LYS A 266 19.94 -43.60 24.41
N VAL A 267 21.10 -43.61 23.72
CA VAL A 267 21.46 -42.54 22.77
C VAL A 267 20.50 -42.51 21.57
N ALA A 268 20.15 -43.67 21.01
CA ALA A 268 19.17 -43.77 19.93
C ALA A 268 17.77 -43.34 20.38
N LEU A 269 17.35 -43.72 21.58
CA LEU A 269 16.08 -43.29 22.18
C LEU A 269 16.02 -41.79 22.40
N ASN A 270 17.11 -41.15 22.89
CA ASN A 270 17.15 -39.70 23.06
C ASN A 270 17.09 -38.97 21.71
N SER A 271 17.74 -39.51 20.68
CA SER A 271 17.68 -38.96 19.32
C SER A 271 16.28 -39.08 18.72
N LEU A 272 15.65 -40.25 18.83
CA LEU A 272 14.26 -40.44 18.41
C LEU A 272 13.29 -39.58 19.24
N GLN A 273 13.50 -39.44 20.54
CA GLN A 273 12.68 -38.59 21.40
C GLN A 273 12.76 -37.13 20.93
N ASN A 274 13.96 -36.63 20.61
CA ASN A 274 14.12 -35.28 20.07
C ASN A 274 13.46 -35.12 18.69
N GLN A 275 13.48 -36.15 17.84
CA GLN A 275 12.79 -36.14 16.55
C GLN A 275 11.26 -36.25 16.67
N VAL A 276 10.75 -37.05 17.62
CA VAL A 276 9.31 -37.21 17.91
C VAL A 276 8.74 -35.95 18.55
N ASN A 277 9.48 -35.32 19.47
CA ASN A 277 9.13 -34.02 20.04
C ASN A 277 8.97 -32.95 18.94
N ASN A 278 9.75 -33.05 17.86
CA ASN A 278 9.67 -32.13 16.71
C ASN A 278 8.57 -32.49 15.69
N PHE A 279 7.96 -33.68 15.72
CA PHE A 279 7.01 -34.13 14.69
C PHE A 279 5.56 -34.20 15.16
N SER A 280 5.28 -34.36 16.46
CA SER A 280 3.97 -34.90 16.89
C SER A 280 2.84 -33.90 17.22
N ALA A 281 3.04 -32.57 17.30
CA ALA A 281 1.95 -31.69 17.78
C ALA A 281 1.98 -30.22 17.30
N GLY A 282 2.76 -29.88 16.29
CA GLY A 282 2.93 -28.49 15.82
C GLY A 282 3.89 -27.68 16.68
N PRO A 283 4.33 -26.49 16.20
CA PRO A 283 5.28 -25.65 16.92
C PRO A 283 4.69 -25.14 18.25
N VAL A 284 5.54 -24.91 19.25
CA VAL A 284 5.18 -24.19 20.48
C VAL A 284 4.51 -22.86 20.13
N GLY A 285 3.45 -22.49 20.85
CA GLY A 285 2.61 -21.33 20.53
C GLY A 285 1.46 -21.63 19.56
N SER A 286 1.37 -22.84 18.98
CA SER A 286 0.21 -23.25 18.19
C SER A 286 -1.05 -23.25 19.02
N ILE A 287 -2.14 -22.77 18.43
CA ILE A 287 -3.46 -22.73 19.07
C ILE A 287 -4.37 -23.77 18.43
N ILE A 288 -4.99 -24.59 19.28
CA ILE A 288 -5.95 -25.61 18.86
C ILE A 288 -7.31 -25.35 19.50
N VAL A 289 -8.34 -25.85 18.82
CA VAL A 289 -9.69 -25.98 19.38
C VAL A 289 -9.81 -27.35 20.03
N TRP A 290 -10.32 -27.40 21.26
CA TRP A 290 -10.42 -28.62 22.04
C TRP A 290 -11.84 -28.82 22.58
N SER A 291 -12.39 -30.01 22.38
CA SER A 291 -13.79 -30.35 22.67
C SER A 291 -14.00 -31.08 24.00
N PHE A 292 -12.97 -31.21 24.84
CA PHE A 292 -13.05 -31.86 26.15
C PHE A 292 -12.75 -30.86 27.27
N GLU A 293 -13.17 -31.16 28.50
CA GLU A 293 -13.03 -30.26 29.65
C GLU A 293 -11.61 -30.18 30.23
N VAL A 294 -10.75 -31.16 29.91
CA VAL A 294 -9.39 -31.24 30.43
C VAL A 294 -8.40 -31.03 29.27
N PRO A 295 -7.50 -30.03 29.35
CA PRO A 295 -6.44 -29.86 28.37
C PRO A 295 -5.59 -31.13 28.24
N PRO A 296 -5.22 -31.56 27.02
CA PRO A 296 -4.26 -32.63 26.84
C PRO A 296 -2.88 -32.21 27.34
N ALA A 297 -1.99 -33.18 27.53
CA ALA A 297 -0.60 -32.91 27.89
C ALA A 297 0.04 -31.92 26.91
N ASP A 298 0.93 -31.07 27.44
CA ASP A 298 1.66 -30.01 26.71
C ASP A 298 0.81 -28.83 26.20
N TYR A 299 -0.45 -28.72 26.64
CA TYR A 299 -1.34 -27.61 26.31
C TYR A 299 -1.85 -26.87 27.56
N LEU A 300 -2.03 -25.56 27.42
CA LEU A 300 -2.67 -24.68 28.40
C LEU A 300 -3.89 -24.00 27.78
N GLU A 301 -4.93 -23.78 28.58
CA GLU A 301 -6.07 -22.97 28.14
C GLU A 301 -5.72 -21.48 28.08
N LEU A 302 -6.17 -20.80 27.02
CA LEU A 302 -6.13 -19.35 26.91
C LEU A 302 -7.20 -18.70 27.79
N ASN A 303 -6.93 -18.70 29.10
CA ASN A 303 -7.84 -18.26 30.17
C ASN A 303 -7.35 -17.02 30.93
N GLY A 304 -6.35 -16.31 30.39
CA GLY A 304 -5.79 -15.11 31.00
C GLY A 304 -4.80 -15.34 32.16
N ALA A 305 -4.45 -16.59 32.47
CA ALA A 305 -3.57 -16.90 33.61
C ALA A 305 -2.18 -16.26 33.48
N THR A 306 -1.62 -15.86 34.63
CA THR A 306 -0.23 -15.46 34.77
C THR A 306 0.63 -16.69 35.07
N LEU A 307 1.69 -16.89 34.30
CA LEU A 307 2.57 -18.05 34.35
C LEU A 307 4.01 -17.65 34.69
N ASN A 308 4.76 -18.54 35.33
CA ASN A 308 6.19 -18.35 35.55
C ASN A 308 6.98 -18.71 34.29
N ARG A 309 7.96 -17.88 33.94
CA ARG A 309 8.84 -18.10 32.77
C ARG A 309 9.69 -19.36 32.92
N THR A 310 10.02 -19.75 34.15
CA THR A 310 10.82 -20.94 34.46
C THR A 310 10.06 -22.24 34.25
N ASP A 311 8.73 -22.21 34.46
CA ASP A 311 7.88 -23.40 34.34
C ASP A 311 7.47 -23.62 32.87
N TYR A 312 7.44 -22.55 32.07
CA TYR A 312 7.06 -22.55 30.65
C TYR A 312 8.08 -21.81 29.77
N PRO A 313 9.35 -22.25 29.74
CA PRO A 313 10.44 -21.51 29.09
C PRO A 313 10.30 -21.44 27.58
N ASP A 314 9.84 -22.52 26.93
CA ASP A 314 9.72 -22.59 25.48
C ASP A 314 8.61 -21.65 24.98
N LEU A 315 7.43 -21.68 25.64
CA LEU A 315 6.32 -20.78 25.32
C LEU A 315 6.70 -19.31 25.53
N PHE A 316 7.35 -18.99 26.65
CA PHE A 316 7.82 -17.63 26.90
C PHE A 316 8.80 -17.18 25.82
N ALA A 317 9.77 -18.02 25.45
CA ALA A 317 10.75 -17.71 24.42
C ALA A 317 10.08 -17.45 23.07
N THR A 318 9.10 -18.27 22.66
CA THR A 318 8.32 -18.08 21.44
C THR A 318 7.57 -16.74 21.44
N VAL A 319 6.81 -16.44 22.51
CA VAL A 319 6.01 -15.22 22.59
C VAL A 319 6.89 -13.97 22.65
N ASN A 320 8.01 -14.03 23.38
CA ASN A 320 8.96 -12.94 23.51
C ASN A 320 9.71 -12.67 22.20
N SER A 321 10.21 -13.72 21.53
CA SER A 321 10.90 -13.57 20.24
C SER A 321 9.98 -13.08 19.12
N ALA A 322 8.69 -13.42 19.18
CA ALA A 322 7.67 -12.89 18.27
C ALA A 322 7.27 -11.42 18.57
N GLY A 323 7.80 -10.80 19.64
CA GLY A 323 7.48 -9.42 20.00
C GLY A 323 6.03 -9.21 20.45
N MET A 324 5.37 -10.26 20.94
CA MET A 324 3.93 -10.25 21.23
C MET A 324 3.57 -9.75 22.64
N LEU A 325 4.56 -9.62 23.54
CA LEU A 325 4.34 -9.18 24.92
C LEU A 325 3.96 -7.71 24.99
N GLN A 326 2.75 -7.43 25.46
CA GLN A 326 2.26 -6.10 25.78
C GLN A 326 2.50 -5.76 27.25
N SER A 327 2.52 -4.46 27.57
CA SER A 327 2.55 -4.00 28.96
C SER A 327 1.33 -4.52 29.73
N GLN A 328 1.54 -5.22 30.85
CA GLN A 328 0.48 -5.88 31.61
C GLN A 328 -0.69 -4.94 31.98
N GLY A 329 -0.38 -3.67 32.30
CA GLY A 329 -1.40 -2.68 32.69
C GLY A 329 -2.21 -2.10 31.53
N SER A 330 -1.78 -2.30 30.29
CA SER A 330 -2.41 -1.72 29.09
C SER A 330 -2.84 -2.75 28.06
N LYS A 331 -2.57 -4.04 28.29
CA LYS A 331 -2.92 -5.10 27.36
C LYS A 331 -4.44 -5.25 27.25
N GLN A 332 -4.91 -5.55 26.05
CA GLN A 332 -6.25 -6.11 25.89
C GLN A 332 -6.24 -7.58 26.37
N HIS A 333 -7.40 -8.10 26.80
CA HIS A 333 -7.48 -9.46 27.34
C HIS A 333 -7.06 -10.52 26.29
N THR A 334 -7.24 -10.24 25.01
CA THR A 334 -6.84 -11.07 23.86
C THR A 334 -5.33 -11.10 23.60
N GLN A 335 -4.53 -10.28 24.30
CA GLN A 335 -3.11 -10.10 24.07
C GLN A 335 -2.25 -10.73 25.18
N TRP A 336 -1.03 -11.09 24.81
CA TRP A 336 0.01 -11.59 25.73
C TRP A 336 0.51 -10.46 26.62
N GLY A 337 0.65 -10.73 27.92
CA GLY A 337 1.13 -9.76 28.89
C GLY A 337 2.56 -10.03 29.34
N ASN A 338 3.35 -8.99 29.57
CA ASN A 338 4.71 -9.09 30.11
C ASN A 338 4.77 -9.49 31.59
N GLY A 339 3.61 -9.70 32.25
CA GLY A 339 3.52 -10.10 33.65
C GLY A 339 4.05 -9.02 34.58
N ASP A 340 4.89 -9.43 35.54
CA ASP A 340 5.68 -8.56 36.43
C ASP A 340 6.89 -7.90 35.73
N GLY A 341 7.12 -8.18 34.44
CA GLY A 341 8.27 -7.69 33.69
C GLY A 341 9.56 -8.48 33.90
N SER A 342 9.59 -9.47 34.80
CA SER A 342 10.82 -10.20 35.16
C SER A 342 10.65 -11.72 35.16
N THR A 343 9.80 -12.24 36.04
CA THR A 343 9.70 -13.69 36.32
C THR A 343 8.46 -14.34 35.71
N THR A 344 7.50 -13.53 35.28
CA THR A 344 6.19 -14.00 34.79
C THR A 344 5.82 -13.45 33.41
N PHE A 345 4.80 -14.03 32.81
CA PHE A 345 4.08 -13.54 31.62
C PHE A 345 2.63 -14.01 31.69
N SER A 346 1.71 -13.33 31.00
CA SER A 346 0.27 -13.64 31.07
C SER A 346 -0.26 -14.12 29.73
N LEU A 347 -1.09 -15.16 29.77
CA LEU A 347 -1.82 -15.65 28.60
C LEU A 347 -2.90 -14.64 28.16
N PRO A 348 -3.30 -14.69 26.87
CA PRO A 348 -4.59 -14.20 26.44
C PRO A 348 -5.76 -14.92 27.13
N ASP A 349 -6.90 -14.26 27.24
CA ASP A 349 -8.18 -14.87 27.58
C ASP A 349 -9.09 -14.83 26.35
N TRP A 350 -9.35 -16.00 25.74
CA TRP A 350 -10.17 -16.11 24.51
C TRP A 350 -11.55 -16.72 24.79
N ARG A 351 -11.90 -16.88 26.07
CA ARG A 351 -13.19 -17.47 26.44
C ARG A 351 -14.32 -16.51 26.12
N GLY A 352 -15.28 -16.98 25.32
CA GLY A 352 -16.43 -16.18 24.88
C GLY A 352 -16.17 -15.30 23.65
N GLU A 353 -14.94 -15.28 23.14
CA GLU A 353 -14.56 -14.47 21.99
C GLU A 353 -14.83 -15.19 20.66
N HIS A 354 -15.17 -14.42 19.63
CA HIS A 354 -15.25 -14.91 18.26
C HIS A 354 -13.99 -14.51 17.50
N LEU A 355 -13.28 -15.50 16.95
CA LEU A 355 -12.05 -15.25 16.21
C LEU A 355 -12.35 -14.90 14.75
N ILE A 356 -11.61 -13.92 14.24
CA ILE A 356 -11.65 -13.48 12.85
C ILE A 356 -10.23 -13.45 12.31
N GLY A 357 -10.06 -13.81 11.03
CA GLY A 357 -8.77 -13.71 10.36
C GLY A 357 -8.27 -12.26 10.35
N TRP A 358 -6.99 -12.07 10.66
CA TRP A 358 -6.37 -10.76 10.56
C TRP A 358 -6.34 -10.29 9.10
N ASP A 359 -6.69 -9.03 8.86
CA ASP A 359 -6.79 -8.47 7.50
C ASP A 359 -5.48 -8.59 6.73
N HIS A 360 -4.35 -8.38 7.40
CA HIS A 360 -3.00 -8.54 6.87
C HIS A 360 -2.79 -7.92 5.47
N GLY A 361 -3.43 -6.77 5.21
CA GLY A 361 -3.32 -6.02 3.95
C GLY A 361 -4.37 -6.39 2.90
N ARG A 362 -5.39 -7.19 3.22
CA ARG A 362 -6.50 -7.52 2.32
C ARG A 362 -7.45 -6.34 2.07
N GLY A 363 -7.55 -5.40 3.01
CA GLY A 363 -8.30 -4.15 2.87
C GLY A 363 -9.80 -4.23 3.22
N ILE A 364 -10.24 -5.29 3.90
CA ILE A 364 -11.63 -5.44 4.38
C ILE A 364 -11.79 -4.90 5.79
N ASP A 365 -10.75 -5.06 6.61
CA ASP A 365 -10.72 -4.66 8.00
C ASP A 365 -9.43 -3.85 8.26
N THR A 366 -9.33 -2.77 7.48
CA THR A 366 -8.16 -1.91 7.43
C THR A 366 -7.92 -1.22 8.78
N GLY A 367 -6.67 -1.27 9.25
CA GLY A 367 -6.24 -0.58 10.47
C GLY A 367 -6.42 -1.37 11.76
N ARG A 368 -7.04 -2.57 11.73
CA ARG A 368 -7.13 -3.44 12.91
C ARG A 368 -5.84 -4.25 13.09
N GLY A 369 -5.30 -4.21 14.31
CA GLY A 369 -4.06 -4.91 14.67
C GLY A 369 -4.28 -6.40 14.92
N MET A 370 -3.21 -7.18 14.84
CA MET A 370 -3.23 -8.59 15.26
C MET A 370 -3.57 -8.69 16.76
N LEU A 371 -4.44 -9.62 17.12
CA LEU A 371 -4.95 -9.84 18.48
C LEU A 371 -5.67 -8.63 19.13
N THR A 372 -6.04 -7.59 18.37
CA THR A 372 -6.82 -6.49 18.96
C THR A 372 -8.29 -6.86 19.09
N TRP A 373 -8.87 -6.65 20.27
CA TRP A 373 -10.26 -6.89 20.58
C TRP A 373 -11.18 -5.82 20.00
N GLN A 374 -12.37 -6.23 19.59
CA GLN A 374 -13.44 -5.36 19.10
C GLN A 374 -14.77 -5.77 19.75
N ALA A 375 -15.56 -4.77 20.17
CA ALA A 375 -16.90 -4.98 20.68
C ALA A 375 -17.87 -5.50 19.59
N ASP A 376 -19.01 -6.06 20.02
CA ASP A 376 -20.09 -6.41 19.10
C ASP A 376 -20.67 -5.17 18.40
N ALA A 377 -21.12 -5.35 17.16
CA ALA A 377 -21.76 -4.29 16.39
C ALA A 377 -22.86 -4.86 15.50
N VAL A 378 -23.96 -4.12 15.35
CA VAL A 378 -24.99 -4.36 14.33
C VAL A 378 -24.83 -3.33 13.22
N LYS A 379 -25.01 -3.75 11.96
CA LYS A 379 -25.01 -2.81 10.84
C LYS A 379 -26.10 -1.77 11.05
N ALA A 380 -25.75 -0.49 10.85
CA ALA A 380 -26.71 0.60 10.88
C ALA A 380 -27.88 0.30 9.93
N HIS A 381 -29.10 0.42 10.45
CA HIS A 381 -30.32 0.20 9.70
C HIS A 381 -31.44 1.09 10.27
N ASN A 382 -32.47 1.35 9.47
CA ASN A 382 -33.63 2.13 9.87
C ASN A 382 -34.90 1.25 9.86
N HIS A 383 -35.88 1.66 10.66
CA HIS A 383 -37.23 1.12 10.63
C HIS A 383 -38.18 2.25 10.26
N SER A 384 -39.06 2.02 9.28
CA SER A 384 -40.17 2.92 9.00
C SER A 384 -41.38 2.44 9.79
N ALA A 385 -41.76 3.17 10.83
CA ALA A 385 -43.05 2.95 11.47
C ALA A 385 -44.15 3.44 10.51
N GLY A 386 -45.02 2.54 10.06
CA GLY A 386 -46.20 2.94 9.28
C GLY A 386 -47.10 3.82 10.15
N SER A 387 -47.32 5.07 9.72
CA SER A 387 -48.25 5.98 10.39
C SER A 387 -49.67 5.41 10.34
N TYR A 388 -50.12 4.82 11.44
CA TYR A 388 -51.51 4.38 11.57
C TYR A 388 -52.36 5.61 11.91
N LYS A 389 -53.13 6.13 10.94
CA LYS A 389 -54.12 7.17 11.23
C LYS A 389 -55.24 6.56 12.07
N VAL A 390 -55.27 6.84 13.36
CA VAL A 390 -56.43 6.52 14.20
C VAL A 390 -57.53 7.54 13.89
N PRO A 391 -58.71 7.13 13.40
CA PRO A 391 -59.83 8.04 13.27
C PRO A 391 -60.34 8.36 14.68
N VAL A 392 -60.19 9.62 15.13
CA VAL A 392 -60.87 10.08 16.34
C VAL A 392 -62.36 10.22 15.98
N TYR A 393 -63.17 9.25 16.41
CA TYR A 393 -64.62 9.39 16.37
C TYR A 393 -65.09 10.05 17.67
N GLY A 394 -65.58 11.28 17.52
CA GLY A 394 -66.18 12.19 18.49
C GLY A 394 -66.36 11.77 19.95
N GLY A 395 -65.89 12.64 20.86
CA GLY A 395 -66.29 12.60 22.27
C GLY A 395 -65.52 13.57 23.16
N GLY A 396 -65.92 14.85 23.14
CA GLY A 396 -65.71 15.88 24.18
C GLY A 396 -64.40 15.90 24.98
N VAL A 397 -63.56 16.92 24.72
CA VAL A 397 -62.61 17.44 25.71
C VAL A 397 -62.97 18.89 26.01
N GLY A 398 -63.47 19.11 27.22
CA GLY A 398 -63.63 20.45 27.79
C GLY A 398 -62.27 21.08 28.07
N ASN A 399 -62.16 22.36 27.73
CA ASN A 399 -61.19 23.36 28.18
C ASN A 399 -59.76 22.90 28.51
N VAL A 400 -58.85 23.10 27.54
CA VAL A 400 -57.53 23.68 27.86
C VAL A 400 -57.56 25.11 27.37
N ALA A 401 -57.83 26.04 28.29
CA ALA A 401 -57.73 27.47 28.03
C ALA A 401 -56.26 27.89 28.09
N GLY A 402 -55.78 28.54 27.03
CA GLY A 402 -54.62 29.43 27.10
C GLY A 402 -53.43 29.06 26.20
N ALA A 403 -53.33 29.81 25.10
CA ALA A 403 -52.14 30.17 24.34
C ALA A 403 -51.77 29.32 23.10
N GLY A 404 -51.97 29.95 21.93
CA GLY A 404 -51.12 29.80 20.75
C GLY A 404 -51.41 28.61 19.85
N HIS A 405 -52.24 28.83 18.82
CA HIS A 405 -52.22 27.96 17.65
C HIS A 405 -50.88 28.12 16.91
N SER A 406 -49.93 27.23 17.16
CA SER A 406 -49.17 26.62 16.07
C SER A 406 -49.76 25.22 15.86
N ASN A 407 -49.78 24.72 14.63
CA ASN A 407 -50.07 23.32 14.36
C ASN A 407 -48.98 22.48 15.05
N LEU A 408 -49.13 22.26 16.35
CA LEU A 408 -48.47 21.18 17.03
C LEU A 408 -49.24 19.95 16.58
N GLU A 409 -48.86 19.41 15.42
CA GLU A 409 -48.96 17.97 15.24
C GLU A 409 -48.28 17.41 16.48
N ALA A 410 -49.11 17.01 17.46
CA ALA A 410 -48.66 16.17 18.52
C ALA A 410 -48.31 14.85 17.83
N TYR A 411 -47.09 14.79 17.29
CA TYR A 411 -46.31 13.59 17.18
C TYR A 411 -46.10 13.14 18.64
N GLY A 412 -47.17 12.64 19.25
CA GLY A 412 -47.06 11.71 20.33
C GLY A 412 -46.30 10.56 19.73
N SER A 413 -44.98 10.54 19.95
CA SER A 413 -44.22 9.33 19.77
C SER A 413 -44.84 8.34 20.73
N VAL A 414 -45.80 7.55 20.22
CA VAL A 414 -46.10 6.27 20.83
C VAL A 414 -44.79 5.52 20.65
N GLN A 415 -43.93 5.62 21.66
CA GLN A 415 -42.82 4.71 21.90
C GLN A 415 -43.47 3.35 22.18
N GLY A 416 -44.07 2.76 21.15
CA GLY A 416 -44.35 1.35 21.08
C GLY A 416 -43.00 0.66 20.95
N LEU A 417 -42.19 0.73 22.00
CA LEU A 417 -41.21 -0.28 22.29
C LEU A 417 -42.03 -1.57 22.36
N SER A 418 -42.09 -2.30 21.25
CA SER A 418 -42.38 -3.72 21.34
C SER A 418 -41.42 -4.24 22.39
N GLY A 419 -41.93 -4.82 23.48
CA GLY A 419 -41.09 -5.38 24.52
C GLY A 419 -39.99 -6.20 23.87
N THR A 420 -38.76 -6.07 24.37
CA THR A 420 -37.55 -6.67 23.80
C THR A 420 -37.82 -8.15 23.48
N THR A 421 -38.04 -8.47 22.21
CA THR A 421 -38.25 -9.85 21.78
C THR A 421 -37.01 -10.27 21.00
N GLY A 422 -36.13 -10.98 21.69
CA GLY A 422 -34.81 -11.40 21.20
C GLY A 422 -33.99 -11.98 22.36
N ALA A 423 -32.97 -12.78 22.05
CA ALA A 423 -32.00 -13.19 23.05
C ALA A 423 -31.20 -11.98 23.55
N ALA A 424 -30.58 -12.05 24.74
CA ALA A 424 -29.80 -10.95 25.33
C ALA A 424 -28.64 -10.43 24.46
N THR A 425 -28.34 -11.10 23.33
CA THR A 425 -27.26 -10.80 22.39
C THR A 425 -27.60 -11.39 21.01
N ASN A 426 -27.24 -10.71 19.93
CA ASN A 426 -27.25 -11.27 18.57
C ASN A 426 -26.07 -12.23 18.38
N ARG A 427 -26.19 -13.50 18.79
CA ARG A 427 -25.11 -14.48 18.64
C ARG A 427 -25.20 -15.18 17.30
N VAL A 428 -24.04 -15.33 16.64
CA VAL A 428 -23.87 -16.38 15.62
C VAL A 428 -24.12 -17.74 16.29
N ARG A 429 -24.57 -18.76 15.55
CA ARG A 429 -24.69 -20.12 16.12
C ARG A 429 -23.29 -20.61 16.52
N THR A 430 -23.06 -20.88 17.81
CA THR A 430 -21.75 -21.28 18.34
C THR A 430 -21.84 -22.55 19.20
N VAL A 431 -20.71 -23.24 19.33
CA VAL A 431 -20.49 -24.37 20.25
C VAL A 431 -19.36 -23.96 21.20
N ALA A 432 -19.53 -24.24 22.49
CA ALA A 432 -18.50 -23.96 23.49
C ALA A 432 -17.37 -25.00 23.40
N VAL A 433 -16.14 -24.51 23.24
CA VAL A 433 -14.91 -25.29 23.09
C VAL A 433 -13.79 -24.53 23.79
N MET A 434 -12.72 -25.23 24.19
CA MET A 434 -11.54 -24.57 24.74
C MET A 434 -10.60 -24.16 23.61
N PHE A 435 -9.97 -22.99 23.77
CA PHE A 435 -8.81 -22.59 22.98
C PHE A 435 -7.56 -22.88 23.78
N LEU A 436 -6.71 -23.76 23.26
CA LEU A 436 -5.51 -24.20 23.96
C LEU A 436 -4.26 -23.80 23.20
N VAL A 437 -3.22 -23.39 23.92
CA VAL A 437 -1.88 -23.12 23.37
C VAL A 437 -0.89 -24.21 23.77
N LYS A 438 -0.11 -24.67 22.79
CA LYS A 438 0.98 -25.62 23.04
C LYS A 438 2.15 -24.93 23.71
N PHE A 439 2.66 -25.48 24.82
CA PHE A 439 3.76 -24.87 25.58
C PHE A 439 5.08 -25.63 25.53
N ARG A 440 5.08 -26.90 25.08
CA ARG A 440 6.25 -27.76 24.97
C ARG A 440 6.09 -28.75 23.83
#